data_AF-A0A9P3HEI7-F1
#
_entry.id   AF-A0A9P3HEI7-F1
#
_cell.length_a   1.000
_cell.length_b   1.000
_cell.length_c   1.000
_cell.angle_alpha   90.00
_cell.angle_beta   90.00
_cell.angle_gamma   90.00
#
_symmetry.space_group_name_H-M   'P 1'
#
loop_
_entity.id
_entity.type
_entity.pdbx_description
1 polymer ?
#
loop_
_entity_poly.entity_id
_entity_poly.type
_entity_poly.pdbx_seq_one_letter_code
_entity_poly.pdbx_strand_id
1 'polypeptide(L)'
;MCVDYRALNKLTIKNRCPLPLISETLERLRKAKIFTKLDLKGAYNLIRIAKGHEWKTAFRTRYGHFEFLVMPFGLCNAPATFQAFLNDVLRECLDTVVVIYLDDILIYSQDKATHTADVRRVLQLLSDAQLQVNLEKCEFGVEKVEFLGYVISPEGVSMDPAKVAVITSWAVPTCVRDIQVFLGFANFYRRFIKDFSKLVGPMTRYLKKDVPFKWDSAAQAAFEALKLAFCSEPMLVHFDPSRPCVLEPDASKFALGNVCSQPDDKGVLHPVAFLSRSLTPPERNYHIHDTELLAVIEGLEYWRHYFAYSEHPALVLTDHKNLEYFSEKRALSERQIRYAERLSKFKVVLAYRPGVHNGAADALSRMHTPEGEEGPVYDAILPMPISLRSLTVAEIDEVLRVENAEDLIDRI
;
A
#
# COMPACT_ATOMS: atom_id res chain seq x y z
N MET A 1 12.91 -33.18 4.20
CA MET A 1 14.36 -33.07 4.51
C MET A 1 14.76 -31.61 4.28
N CYS A 2 15.43 -30.97 5.23
CA CYS A 2 15.88 -29.58 5.12
C CYS A 2 17.41 -29.56 5.20
N VAL A 3 18.07 -28.91 4.23
CA VAL A 3 19.53 -28.78 4.18
C VAL A 3 19.89 -27.33 4.48
N ASP A 4 20.85 -27.13 5.37
CA ASP A 4 21.30 -25.80 5.77
C ASP A 4 22.28 -25.21 4.75
N TYR A 5 21.75 -24.48 3.77
CA TYR A 5 22.55 -23.77 2.76
C TYR A 5 22.99 -22.36 3.18
N ARG A 6 22.91 -21.97 4.47
CA ARG A 6 23.29 -20.59 4.89
C ARG A 6 24.71 -20.21 4.51
N ALA A 7 25.67 -21.12 4.61
CA ALA A 7 27.06 -20.87 4.21
C ALA A 7 27.20 -20.70 2.69
N LEU A 8 26.56 -21.57 1.90
CA LEU A 8 26.52 -21.47 0.45
C LEU A 8 25.86 -20.16 -0.01
N ASN A 9 24.72 -19.80 0.59
CA ASN A 9 23.98 -18.58 0.28
C ASN A 9 24.78 -17.29 0.56
N LYS A 10 25.77 -17.32 1.46
CA LYS A 10 26.68 -16.19 1.69
C LYS A 10 27.69 -16.02 0.56
N LEU A 11 28.10 -17.11 -0.08
CA LEU A 11 29.07 -17.11 -1.18
C LEU A 11 28.40 -16.89 -2.53
N THR A 12 27.14 -17.30 -2.67
CA THR A 12 26.37 -17.18 -3.91
C THR A 12 26.03 -15.72 -4.20
N ILE A 13 26.31 -15.29 -5.44
CA ILE A 13 25.88 -13.98 -5.95
C ILE A 13 24.36 -13.95 -6.00
N LYS A 14 23.74 -12.98 -5.31
CA LYS A 14 22.28 -12.89 -5.18
C LYS A 14 21.66 -12.39 -6.48
N ASN A 15 20.74 -13.18 -7.04
CA ASN A 15 19.92 -12.77 -8.16
C ASN A 15 18.79 -11.86 -7.65
N ARG A 16 18.81 -10.59 -8.05
CA ARG A 16 17.76 -9.62 -7.73
C ARG A 16 16.75 -9.61 -8.88
N CYS A 17 16.02 -10.72 -9.05
CA CYS A 17 14.90 -10.74 -9.98
C CYS A 17 13.88 -9.70 -9.53
N PRO A 18 13.40 -8.81 -10.42
CA PRO A 18 12.33 -7.89 -10.07
C PRO A 18 11.08 -8.69 -9.78
N LEU A 19 10.65 -8.70 -8.52
CA LEU A 19 9.34 -9.21 -8.15
C LEU A 19 8.32 -8.07 -8.29
N PRO A 20 7.12 -8.34 -8.81
CA PRO A 20 6.08 -7.34 -8.86
C PRO A 20 5.74 -6.87 -7.44
N LEU A 21 5.49 -5.58 -7.28
CA LEU A 21 5.04 -5.06 -5.99
C LEU A 21 3.63 -5.59 -5.72
N ILE A 22 3.42 -6.11 -4.52
CA ILE A 22 2.12 -6.68 -4.11
C ILE A 22 0.98 -5.66 -4.31
N SER A 23 1.22 -4.38 -4.04
CA SER A 23 0.25 -3.32 -4.28
C SER A 23 -0.15 -3.19 -5.75
N GLU A 24 0.82 -3.18 -6.67
CA GLU A 24 0.57 -3.08 -8.11
C GLU A 24 -0.16 -4.32 -8.63
N THR A 25 0.23 -5.49 -8.13
CA THR A 25 -0.44 -6.75 -8.40
C THR A 25 -1.92 -6.71 -8.00
N LEU A 26 -2.22 -6.21 -6.80
CA LEU A 26 -3.60 -6.10 -6.34
C LEU A 26 -4.42 -5.08 -7.15
N GLU A 27 -3.82 -3.95 -7.56
CA GLU A 27 -4.47 -2.93 -8.38
C GLU A 27 -4.90 -3.46 -9.77
N ARG A 28 -4.18 -4.43 -10.34
CA ARG A 28 -4.55 -5.07 -11.61
C ARG A 28 -5.85 -5.87 -11.52
N LEU A 29 -6.17 -6.36 -10.33
CA LEU A 29 -7.34 -7.20 -10.09
C LEU A 29 -8.65 -6.40 -9.98
N ARG A 30 -8.58 -5.06 -10.03
CA ARG A 30 -9.72 -4.15 -9.81
C ARG A 30 -10.98 -4.40 -10.65
N LYS A 31 -10.82 -4.94 -11.88
CA LYS A 31 -11.95 -5.22 -12.78
C LYS A 31 -12.42 -6.67 -12.69
N ALA A 32 -11.70 -7.53 -11.99
CA ALA A 32 -12.00 -8.95 -11.95
C ALA A 32 -13.21 -9.26 -11.07
N LYS A 33 -14.01 -10.23 -11.49
CA LYS A 33 -15.14 -10.74 -10.71
C LYS A 33 -14.97 -12.20 -10.32
N ILE A 34 -14.18 -12.94 -11.10
CA ILE A 34 -14.00 -14.38 -10.97
C ILE A 34 -12.51 -14.66 -10.94
N PHE A 35 -12.12 -15.52 -10.00
CA PHE A 35 -10.74 -15.86 -9.71
C PHE A 35 -10.54 -17.37 -9.75
N THR A 36 -9.36 -17.77 -10.21
CA THR A 36 -8.87 -19.15 -10.11
C THR A 36 -7.44 -19.10 -9.58
N LYS A 37 -7.18 -19.77 -8.47
CA LYS A 37 -5.84 -19.90 -7.89
C LYS A 37 -5.29 -21.29 -8.21
N LEU A 38 -4.08 -21.31 -8.77
CA LEU A 38 -3.37 -22.55 -9.08
C LEU A 38 -2.14 -22.69 -8.18
N ASP A 39 -1.96 -23.90 -7.65
CA ASP A 39 -0.79 -24.34 -6.89
C ASP A 39 -0.02 -25.37 -7.72
N LEU A 40 1.30 -25.22 -7.86
CA LEU A 40 2.13 -26.16 -8.63
C LEU A 40 2.65 -27.31 -7.75
N LYS A 41 2.59 -28.54 -8.26
CA LYS A 41 3.21 -29.70 -7.61
C LYS A 41 4.73 -29.60 -7.71
N GLY A 42 5.42 -29.74 -6.59
CA GLY A 42 6.88 -29.86 -6.56
C GLY A 42 7.66 -28.53 -6.59
N ALA A 43 6.99 -27.38 -6.67
CA ALA A 43 7.58 -26.03 -6.53
C ALA A 43 8.95 -25.92 -7.23
N TYR A 44 10.00 -25.52 -6.49
CA TYR A 44 11.36 -25.37 -7.02
C TYR A 44 11.99 -26.65 -7.57
N ASN A 45 11.56 -27.83 -7.13
CA ASN A 45 12.11 -29.09 -7.62
C ASN A 45 11.78 -29.39 -9.09
N LEU A 46 10.95 -28.55 -9.73
CA LEU A 46 10.67 -28.61 -11.16
C LEU A 46 11.84 -28.10 -12.03
N ILE A 47 12.76 -27.31 -11.46
CA ILE A 47 13.88 -26.72 -12.20
C ILE A 47 15.17 -27.52 -11.93
N ARG A 48 15.92 -27.85 -12.99
CA ARG A 48 17.22 -28.52 -12.86
C ARG A 48 18.29 -27.56 -12.38
N ILE A 49 19.22 -28.04 -11.55
CA ILE A 49 20.46 -27.30 -11.27
C ILE A 49 21.26 -27.20 -12.58
N ALA A 50 21.91 -26.06 -12.77
CA ALA A 50 22.78 -25.85 -13.93
C ALA A 50 23.88 -26.92 -13.99
N LYS A 51 24.13 -27.46 -15.19
CA LYS A 51 25.10 -28.54 -15.39
C LYS A 51 26.49 -28.13 -14.89
N GLY A 52 27.10 -28.97 -14.05
CA GLY A 52 28.40 -28.73 -13.40
C GLY A 52 28.31 -27.96 -12.08
N HIS A 53 27.11 -27.60 -11.63
CA HIS A 53 26.88 -26.90 -10.36
C HIS A 53 26.14 -27.77 -9.32
N GLU A 54 25.77 -29.01 -9.66
CA GLU A 54 25.02 -29.95 -8.82
C GLU A 54 25.74 -30.20 -7.49
N TRP A 55 27.07 -30.38 -7.54
CA TRP A 55 27.93 -30.61 -6.37
C TRP A 55 27.87 -29.50 -5.31
N LYS A 56 27.47 -28.28 -5.68
CA LYS A 56 27.30 -27.17 -4.73
C LYS A 56 26.12 -27.41 -3.78
N THR A 57 25.17 -28.25 -4.19
CA THR A 57 24.00 -28.62 -3.39
C THR A 57 24.25 -29.85 -2.53
N ALA A 58 25.46 -30.40 -2.53
CA ALA A 58 25.76 -31.65 -1.85
C ALA A 58 25.54 -31.55 -0.33
N PHE A 59 24.99 -32.63 0.24
CA PHE A 59 24.66 -32.77 1.65
C PHE A 59 24.98 -34.18 2.13
N ARG A 60 25.33 -34.29 3.41
CA ARG A 60 25.72 -35.55 4.03
C ARG A 60 24.62 -36.05 4.96
N THR A 61 24.34 -37.33 4.88
CA THR A 61 23.51 -38.06 5.85
C THR A 61 24.35 -39.15 6.51
N ARG A 62 23.78 -39.87 7.49
CA ARG A 62 24.42 -41.06 8.07
C ARG A 62 24.71 -42.17 7.05
N TYR A 63 24.04 -42.13 5.89
CA TYR A 63 24.09 -43.17 4.87
C TYR A 63 24.92 -42.81 3.64
N GLY A 64 25.47 -41.60 3.56
CA GLY A 64 26.29 -41.20 2.43
C GLY A 64 26.27 -39.72 2.13
N HIS A 65 26.93 -39.38 1.02
CA HIS A 65 26.98 -38.05 0.45
C HIS A 65 26.08 -38.03 -0.79
N PHE A 66 25.15 -37.10 -0.82
CA PHE A 66 24.17 -36.95 -1.90
C PHE A 66 24.18 -35.52 -2.40
N GLU A 67 23.74 -35.30 -3.63
CA GLU A 67 23.54 -33.97 -4.22
C GLU A 67 22.18 -33.90 -4.88
N PHE A 68 21.67 -32.68 -5.04
CA PHE A 68 20.41 -32.47 -5.74
C PHE A 68 20.67 -32.18 -7.22
N LEU A 69 19.97 -32.91 -8.10
CA LEU A 69 19.95 -32.65 -9.54
C LEU A 69 18.93 -31.56 -9.93
N VAL A 70 17.95 -31.34 -9.05
CA VAL A 70 16.91 -30.33 -9.17
C VAL A 70 17.06 -29.29 -8.07
N MET A 71 16.51 -28.10 -8.26
CA MET A 71 16.68 -26.98 -7.36
C MET A 71 16.00 -27.27 -6.00
N PRO A 72 16.76 -27.45 -4.91
CA PRO A 72 16.18 -27.69 -3.60
C PRO A 72 15.73 -26.39 -2.94
N PHE A 73 14.82 -26.52 -1.98
CA PHE A 73 14.49 -25.43 -1.06
C PHE A 73 15.72 -25.01 -0.25
N GLY A 74 15.79 -23.72 0.08
CA GLY A 74 16.85 -23.14 0.90
C GLY A 74 17.97 -22.46 0.13
N LEU A 75 18.04 -22.60 -1.19
CA LEU A 75 18.95 -21.80 -2.03
C LEU A 75 18.44 -20.36 -2.16
N CYS A 76 19.32 -19.36 -1.99
CA CYS A 76 18.91 -17.95 -1.97
C CYS A 76 18.31 -17.45 -3.29
N ASN A 77 18.68 -18.04 -4.43
CA ASN A 77 18.21 -17.63 -5.75
C ASN A 77 17.06 -18.50 -6.27
N ALA A 78 16.62 -19.53 -5.53
CA ALA A 78 15.57 -20.43 -6.02
C ALA A 78 14.24 -19.72 -6.34
N PRO A 79 13.70 -18.84 -5.48
CA PRO A 79 12.47 -18.12 -5.77
C PRO A 79 12.60 -17.20 -6.99
N ALA A 80 13.75 -16.52 -7.13
CA ALA A 80 14.03 -15.62 -8.24
C ALA A 80 14.10 -16.35 -9.59
N THR A 81 14.78 -17.50 -9.63
CA THR A 81 14.85 -18.35 -10.83
C THR A 81 13.48 -18.91 -11.18
N PHE A 82 12.70 -19.32 -10.17
CA PHE A 82 11.37 -19.87 -10.40
C PHE A 82 10.38 -18.83 -10.93
N GLN A 83 10.38 -17.62 -10.37
CA GLN A 83 9.60 -16.50 -10.90
C GLN A 83 9.97 -16.22 -12.36
N ALA A 84 11.26 -16.12 -12.68
CA ALA A 84 11.70 -15.81 -14.04
C ALA A 84 11.26 -16.89 -15.04
N PHE A 85 11.31 -18.16 -14.62
CA PHE A 85 10.84 -19.28 -15.42
C PHE A 85 9.32 -19.24 -15.66
N LEU A 86 8.51 -19.04 -14.61
CA LEU A 86 7.05 -18.93 -14.78
C LEU A 86 6.66 -17.70 -15.61
N ASN A 87 7.37 -16.59 -15.45
CA ASN A 87 7.16 -15.40 -16.27
C ASN A 87 7.43 -15.65 -17.76
N ASP A 88 8.38 -16.53 -18.09
CA ASP A 88 8.67 -16.92 -19.47
C ASP A 88 7.56 -17.82 -20.04
N VAL A 89 7.13 -18.83 -19.27
CA VAL A 89 6.08 -19.78 -19.66
C VAL A 89 4.73 -19.09 -19.89
N LEU A 90 4.36 -18.17 -18.99
CA LEU A 90 3.06 -17.50 -19.02
C LEU A 90 3.12 -16.08 -19.61
N ARG A 91 4.21 -15.73 -20.29
CA ARG A 91 4.49 -14.38 -20.81
C ARG A 91 3.31 -13.74 -21.53
N GLU A 92 2.60 -14.52 -22.35
CA GLU A 92 1.47 -14.01 -23.15
C GLU A 92 0.22 -13.70 -22.32
N CYS A 93 0.08 -14.31 -21.15
CA CYS A 93 -1.08 -14.16 -20.27
C CYS A 93 -0.76 -13.31 -19.03
N LEU A 94 0.53 -13.05 -18.78
CA LEU A 94 0.97 -12.19 -17.68
C LEU A 94 0.27 -10.85 -17.78
N ASP A 95 -0.10 -10.33 -16.61
CA ASP A 95 -0.46 -8.94 -16.42
C ASP A 95 -1.74 -8.49 -17.17
N THR A 96 -2.40 -9.43 -17.85
CA THR A 96 -3.64 -9.28 -18.61
C THR A 96 -4.75 -10.14 -18.04
N VAL A 97 -4.48 -11.44 -17.85
CA VAL A 97 -5.41 -12.41 -17.25
C VAL A 97 -4.77 -13.24 -16.13
N VAL A 98 -3.44 -13.20 -15.98
CA VAL A 98 -2.69 -13.90 -14.93
C VAL A 98 -1.76 -12.97 -14.18
N VAL A 99 -1.72 -13.13 -12.86
CA VAL A 99 -0.67 -12.60 -11.97
C VAL A 99 0.11 -13.78 -11.39
N ILE A 100 1.43 -13.63 -11.31
CA ILE A 100 2.31 -14.63 -10.70
C ILE A 100 3.15 -13.97 -9.63
N TYR A 101 3.18 -14.58 -8.45
CA TYR A 101 4.08 -14.19 -7.38
C TYR A 101 4.72 -15.44 -6.76
N LEU A 102 5.99 -15.62 -7.06
CA LEU A 102 6.77 -16.82 -6.78
C LEU A 102 6.06 -18.07 -7.30
N ASP A 103 5.49 -18.87 -6.40
CA ASP A 103 4.83 -20.13 -6.71
C ASP A 103 3.29 -19.98 -6.84
N ASP A 104 2.75 -18.83 -6.43
CA ASP A 104 1.30 -18.56 -6.48
C ASP A 104 0.90 -17.98 -7.84
N ILE A 105 0.01 -18.69 -8.54
CA ILE A 105 -0.55 -18.27 -9.83
C ILE A 105 -2.02 -17.92 -9.62
N LEU A 106 -2.40 -16.69 -9.96
CA LEU A 106 -3.78 -16.22 -9.91
C LEU A 106 -4.26 -15.83 -11.29
N ILE A 107 -5.35 -16.46 -11.72
CA ILE A 107 -6.06 -16.15 -12.96
C ILE A 107 -7.30 -15.34 -12.58
N TYR A 108 -7.57 -14.27 -13.33
CA TYR A 108 -8.67 -13.37 -13.03
C TYR A 108 -9.35 -12.88 -14.31
N SER A 109 -10.69 -12.84 -14.29
CA SER A 109 -11.48 -12.39 -15.45
C SER A 109 -12.78 -11.72 -14.99
N GLN A 110 -13.45 -11.02 -15.91
CA GLN A 110 -14.74 -10.37 -15.67
C GLN A 110 -15.93 -11.32 -15.83
N ASP A 111 -15.89 -12.20 -16.84
CA ASP A 111 -17.00 -13.06 -17.21
C ASP A 111 -16.65 -14.54 -17.13
N LYS A 112 -17.60 -15.38 -16.71
CA LYS A 112 -17.38 -16.83 -16.52
C LYS A 112 -16.94 -17.55 -17.80
N ALA A 113 -17.49 -17.15 -18.95
CA ALA A 113 -17.14 -17.73 -20.25
C ALA A 113 -15.68 -17.42 -20.62
N THR A 114 -15.28 -16.15 -20.51
CA THR A 114 -13.89 -15.71 -20.72
C THR A 114 -12.94 -16.40 -19.74
N HIS A 115 -13.31 -16.45 -18.47
CA HIS A 115 -12.53 -17.09 -17.42
C HIS A 115 -12.25 -18.55 -17.70
N THR A 116 -13.25 -19.29 -18.18
CA THR A 116 -13.06 -20.71 -18.52
C THR A 116 -12.09 -20.87 -19.70
N ALA A 117 -12.11 -19.97 -20.68
CA ALA A 117 -11.16 -19.97 -21.78
C ALA A 117 -9.73 -19.62 -21.31
N ASP A 118 -9.60 -18.60 -20.45
CA ASP A 118 -8.32 -18.17 -19.87
C ASP A 118 -7.69 -19.28 -19.04
N VAL A 119 -8.46 -19.92 -18.15
CA VAL A 119 -8.01 -21.05 -17.34
C VAL A 119 -7.53 -22.20 -18.21
N ARG A 120 -8.27 -22.56 -19.27
CA ARG A 120 -7.83 -23.61 -20.21
C ARG A 120 -6.52 -23.25 -20.90
N ARG A 121 -6.38 -22.01 -21.35
CA ARG A 121 -5.15 -21.53 -22.00
C ARG A 121 -3.96 -21.61 -21.05
N VAL A 122 -4.11 -21.14 -19.81
CA VAL A 122 -3.05 -21.18 -18.80
C VAL A 122 -2.67 -22.62 -18.45
N LEU A 123 -3.64 -23.50 -18.24
CA LEU A 123 -3.38 -24.93 -18.00
C LEU A 123 -2.67 -25.60 -19.18
N GLN A 124 -2.99 -25.22 -20.42
CA GLN A 124 -2.30 -25.73 -21.60
C GLN A 124 -0.83 -25.28 -21.61
N LEU A 125 -0.56 -23.98 -21.40
CA LEU A 125 0.81 -23.46 -21.33
C LEU A 125 1.64 -24.13 -20.22
N LEU A 126 1.03 -24.35 -19.04
CA LEU A 126 1.67 -25.08 -17.96
C LEU A 126 1.96 -26.54 -18.35
N SER A 127 1.01 -27.21 -19.01
CA SER A 127 1.18 -28.58 -19.50
C SER A 127 2.27 -28.69 -20.56
N ASP A 128 2.36 -27.73 -21.49
CA ASP A 128 3.39 -27.68 -22.54
C ASP A 128 4.79 -27.50 -21.93
N ALA A 129 4.87 -26.74 -20.83
CA ALA A 129 6.07 -26.59 -20.00
C ALA A 129 6.31 -27.77 -19.03
N GLN A 130 5.51 -28.85 -19.10
CA GLN A 130 5.57 -30.03 -18.24
C GLN A 130 5.38 -29.74 -16.74
N LEU A 131 4.65 -28.67 -16.42
CA LEU A 131 4.30 -28.29 -15.06
C LEU A 131 2.95 -28.90 -14.68
N GLN A 132 2.89 -29.46 -13.47
CA GLN A 132 1.68 -30.10 -12.95
C GLN A 132 1.08 -29.25 -11.83
N VAL A 133 -0.24 -29.09 -11.86
CA VAL A 133 -0.99 -28.41 -10.79
C VAL A 133 -1.43 -29.39 -9.71
N ASN A 134 -1.48 -28.90 -8.48
CA ASN A 134 -1.97 -29.64 -7.32
C ASN A 134 -3.46 -29.36 -7.12
N LEU A 135 -4.31 -30.21 -7.72
CA LEU A 135 -5.76 -30.01 -7.75
C LEU A 135 -6.38 -29.80 -6.35
N GLU A 136 -5.87 -30.46 -5.31
CA GLU A 136 -6.38 -30.34 -3.93
C GLU A 136 -6.15 -28.97 -3.30
N LYS A 137 -5.17 -28.21 -3.78
CA LYS A 137 -4.83 -26.87 -3.29
C LYS A 137 -5.24 -25.75 -4.25
N CYS A 138 -5.83 -26.10 -5.39
CA CYS A 138 -6.31 -25.14 -6.36
C CYS A 138 -7.76 -24.75 -6.04
N GLU A 139 -8.11 -23.51 -6.35
CA GLU A 139 -9.47 -22.98 -6.25
C GLU A 139 -9.90 -22.50 -7.64
N PHE A 140 -11.05 -22.92 -8.14
CA PHE A 140 -11.50 -22.63 -9.50
C PHE A 140 -12.79 -21.82 -9.53
N GLY A 141 -12.77 -20.71 -10.27
CA GLY A 141 -13.96 -19.94 -10.62
C GLY A 141 -14.71 -19.37 -9.42
N VAL A 142 -13.99 -18.95 -8.38
CA VAL A 142 -14.55 -18.39 -7.14
C VAL A 142 -14.67 -16.87 -7.22
N GLU A 143 -15.62 -16.29 -6.51
CA GLU A 143 -15.77 -14.82 -6.41
C GLU A 143 -14.81 -14.22 -5.37
N LYS A 144 -14.44 -15.00 -4.34
CA LYS A 144 -13.51 -14.58 -3.29
C LYS A 144 -12.36 -15.58 -3.20
N VAL A 145 -11.13 -15.08 -3.16
CA VAL A 145 -9.92 -15.91 -3.14
C VAL A 145 -8.88 -15.34 -2.17
N GLU A 146 -8.17 -16.23 -1.48
CA GLU A 146 -7.00 -15.85 -0.68
C GLU A 146 -5.74 -15.82 -1.56
N PHE A 147 -5.12 -14.66 -1.69
CA PHE A 147 -3.92 -14.48 -2.48
C PHE A 147 -2.95 -13.50 -1.80
N LEU A 148 -1.69 -13.93 -1.63
CA LEU A 148 -0.63 -13.14 -0.98
C LEU A 148 -0.98 -12.63 0.42
N GLY A 149 -1.77 -13.38 1.19
CA GLY A 149 -2.22 -12.97 2.52
C GLY A 149 -3.33 -11.92 2.51
N TYR A 150 -4.00 -11.70 1.38
CA TYR A 150 -5.21 -10.88 1.30
C TYR A 150 -6.37 -11.72 0.80
N VAL A 151 -7.58 -11.31 1.18
CA VAL A 151 -8.82 -11.83 0.59
C VAL A 151 -9.27 -10.85 -0.48
N ILE A 152 -9.33 -11.33 -1.71
CA ILE A 152 -9.66 -10.53 -2.89
C ILE A 152 -11.08 -10.87 -3.30
N SER A 153 -11.88 -9.84 -3.55
CA SER A 153 -13.25 -9.96 -4.03
C SER A 153 -13.55 -8.90 -5.11
N PRO A 154 -14.70 -8.95 -5.78
CA PRO A 154 -15.08 -7.94 -6.76
C PRO A 154 -15.29 -6.56 -6.11
N GLU A 155 -15.66 -6.53 -4.82
CA GLU A 155 -15.90 -5.28 -4.08
C GLU A 155 -14.61 -4.61 -3.60
N GLY A 156 -13.55 -5.38 -3.39
CA GLY A 156 -12.32 -4.84 -2.84
C GLY A 156 -11.29 -5.88 -2.39
N VAL A 157 -10.35 -5.41 -1.58
CA VAL A 157 -9.33 -6.21 -0.94
C VAL A 157 -9.54 -6.11 0.56
N SER A 158 -9.50 -7.23 1.27
CA SER A 158 -9.55 -7.27 2.73
C SER A 158 -8.40 -8.10 3.31
N MET A 159 -8.17 -7.94 4.61
CA MET A 159 -7.14 -8.71 5.33
C MET A 159 -7.60 -10.16 5.50
N ASP A 160 -6.67 -11.10 5.47
CA ASP A 160 -6.96 -12.51 5.77
C ASP A 160 -7.44 -12.66 7.24
N PRO A 161 -8.67 -13.15 7.49
CA PRO A 161 -9.20 -13.35 8.83
C PRO A 161 -8.32 -14.23 9.72
N ALA A 162 -7.61 -15.22 9.15
CA ALA A 162 -6.70 -16.07 9.91
C ALA A 162 -5.48 -15.27 10.41
N LYS A 163 -4.96 -14.34 9.60
CA LYS A 163 -3.85 -13.46 9.99
C LYS A 163 -4.29 -12.39 10.98
N VAL A 164 -5.51 -11.86 10.81
CA VAL A 164 -6.12 -10.94 11.78
C VAL A 164 -6.29 -11.64 13.13
N ALA A 165 -6.77 -12.89 13.15
CA ALA A 165 -6.91 -13.68 14.38
C ALA A 165 -5.56 -13.88 15.12
N VAL A 166 -4.46 -14.03 14.38
CA VAL A 166 -3.11 -14.11 14.97
C VAL A 166 -2.72 -12.77 15.63
N ILE A 167 -3.05 -11.63 15.02
CA ILE A 167 -2.78 -10.30 15.60
C ILE A 167 -3.63 -10.07 16.87
N THR A 168 -4.91 -10.44 16.82
CA THR A 168 -5.83 -10.21 17.94
C THR A 168 -5.56 -11.12 19.13
N SER A 169 -5.03 -12.33 18.90
CA SER A 169 -4.58 -13.24 19.95
C SER A 169 -3.14 -13.02 20.40
N TRP A 170 -2.43 -12.04 19.83
CA TRP A 170 -1.02 -11.81 20.14
C TRP A 170 -0.82 -11.41 21.61
N ALA A 171 0.15 -12.04 22.26
CA ALA A 171 0.50 -11.78 23.66
C ALA A 171 1.21 -10.42 23.83
N VAL A 172 1.09 -9.80 25.00
CA VAL A 172 1.75 -8.52 25.27
C VAL A 172 3.28 -8.68 25.12
N PRO A 173 3.95 -7.83 24.33
CA PRO A 173 5.40 -7.90 24.14
C PRO A 173 6.16 -7.76 25.47
N THR A 174 7.09 -8.68 25.72
CA THR A 174 7.90 -8.70 26.96
C THR A 174 9.33 -8.23 26.73
N CYS A 175 9.74 -8.14 25.46
CA CYS A 175 11.05 -7.62 25.08
C CYS A 175 11.01 -6.86 23.75
N VAL A 176 12.10 -6.16 23.43
CA VAL A 176 12.26 -5.40 22.17
C VAL A 176 12.10 -6.30 20.94
N ARG A 177 12.57 -7.55 21.01
CA ARG A 177 12.44 -8.51 19.91
C ARG A 177 10.97 -8.85 19.63
N ASP A 178 10.14 -8.98 20.66
CA ASP A 178 8.71 -9.25 20.51
C ASP A 178 8.01 -8.08 19.80
N ILE A 179 8.37 -6.84 20.16
CA ILE A 179 7.87 -5.63 19.47
C ILE A 179 8.28 -5.67 17.99
N GLN A 180 9.55 -5.99 17.68
CA GLN A 180 10.03 -6.04 16.29
C GLN A 180 9.27 -7.08 15.46
N VAL A 181 9.01 -8.26 16.02
CA VAL A 181 8.25 -9.31 15.34
C VAL A 181 6.80 -8.87 15.13
N PHE A 182 6.14 -8.36 16.18
CA PHE A 182 4.76 -7.89 16.11
C PHE A 182 4.58 -6.74 15.09
N LEU A 183 5.41 -5.68 15.19
CA LEU A 183 5.35 -4.55 14.27
C LEU A 183 5.76 -4.94 12.85
N GLY A 184 6.70 -5.87 12.69
CA GLY A 184 7.08 -6.41 11.39
C GLY A 184 5.89 -7.08 10.69
N PHE A 185 5.08 -7.83 11.45
CA PHE A 185 3.86 -8.44 10.96
C PHE A 185 2.76 -7.41 10.70
N ALA A 186 2.48 -6.53 11.65
CA ALA A 186 1.44 -5.50 11.52
C ALA A 186 1.72 -4.53 10.35
N ASN A 187 2.99 -4.26 10.06
CA ASN A 187 3.39 -3.38 8.95
C ASN A 187 2.99 -3.93 7.57
N PHE A 188 2.82 -5.26 7.43
CA PHE A 188 2.32 -5.87 6.19
C PHE A 188 0.90 -5.38 5.83
N TYR A 189 0.07 -5.13 6.84
CA TYR A 189 -1.30 -4.66 6.70
C TYR A 189 -1.48 -3.17 6.97
N ARG A 190 -0.39 -2.41 7.11
CA ARG A 190 -0.46 -0.97 7.41
C ARG A 190 -1.37 -0.19 6.46
N ARG A 191 -1.51 -0.65 5.20
CA ARG A 191 -2.34 -0.01 4.17
C ARG A 191 -3.84 -0.02 4.48
N PHE A 192 -4.28 -0.89 5.40
CA PHE A 192 -5.66 -1.02 5.87
C PHE A 192 -5.91 -0.19 7.12
N ILE A 193 -4.88 0.29 7.81
CA ILE A 193 -5.02 0.92 9.11
C ILE A 193 -4.79 2.42 8.98
N LYS A 194 -5.84 3.19 9.23
CA LYS A 194 -5.76 4.65 9.32
C LYS A 194 -4.75 5.06 10.40
N ASP A 195 -3.91 6.05 10.09
CA ASP A 195 -2.94 6.63 11.02
C ASP A 195 -1.99 5.63 11.71
N PHE A 196 -1.66 4.53 11.03
CA PHE A 196 -0.83 3.45 11.58
C PHE A 196 0.45 3.95 12.30
N SER A 197 1.19 4.91 11.73
CA SER A 197 2.41 5.44 12.35
C SER A 197 2.16 6.19 13.66
N LYS A 198 1.01 6.87 13.79
CA LYS A 198 0.61 7.52 15.05
C LYS A 198 0.30 6.46 16.10
N LEU A 199 -0.45 5.42 15.72
CA LEU A 199 -0.82 4.31 16.61
C LEU A 199 0.40 3.56 17.13
N VAL A 200 1.37 3.22 16.28
CA VAL A 200 2.56 2.46 16.71
C VAL A 200 3.67 3.32 17.31
N GLY A 201 3.54 4.65 17.29
CA GLY A 201 4.52 5.59 17.84
C GLY A 201 5.00 5.25 19.26
N PRO A 202 4.09 5.00 20.23
CA PRO A 202 4.45 4.63 21.60
C PRO A 202 5.20 3.30 21.74
N MET A 203 5.05 2.38 20.77
CA MET A 203 5.79 1.10 20.75
C MET A 203 7.14 1.24 20.05
N THR A 204 7.18 1.94 18.91
CA THR A 204 8.39 2.12 18.09
C THR A 204 9.51 2.87 18.81
N ARG A 205 9.20 3.68 19.84
CA ARG A 205 10.24 4.35 20.65
C ARG A 205 11.20 3.37 21.34
N TYR A 206 10.74 2.18 21.71
CA TYR A 206 11.59 1.15 22.34
C TYR A 206 12.52 0.46 21.34
N LEU A 207 12.34 0.71 20.03
CA LEU A 207 13.25 0.22 18.99
C LEU A 207 14.46 1.14 18.77
N LYS A 208 14.46 2.34 19.37
CA LYS A 208 15.57 3.28 19.27
C LYS A 208 16.75 2.79 20.11
N LYS A 209 17.96 3.09 19.63
CA LYS A 209 19.19 2.85 20.39
C LYS A 209 19.14 3.64 21.70
N ASP A 210 19.69 3.04 22.75
CA ASP A 210 19.86 3.64 24.08
C ASP A 210 18.57 3.94 24.86
N VAL A 211 17.43 3.36 24.46
CA VAL A 211 16.18 3.42 25.23
C VAL A 211 16.01 2.11 26.02
N PRO A 212 15.95 2.16 27.37
CA PRO A 212 15.68 0.96 28.17
C PRO A 212 14.25 0.47 27.90
N PHE A 213 14.10 -0.85 27.75
CA PHE A 213 12.79 -1.45 27.58
C PHE A 213 12.00 -1.38 28.89
N LYS A 214 10.90 -0.62 28.87
CA LYS A 214 9.95 -0.56 29.98
C LYS A 214 8.55 -0.45 29.39
N TRP A 215 7.81 -1.55 29.36
CA TRP A 215 6.44 -1.53 28.87
C TRP A 215 5.55 -0.69 29.79
N ASP A 216 5.04 0.43 29.30
CA ASP A 216 4.25 1.40 30.05
C ASP A 216 2.79 1.45 29.55
N SER A 217 1.95 2.21 30.24
CA SER A 217 0.52 2.31 29.92
C SER A 217 0.26 2.86 28.51
N ALA A 218 1.10 3.78 28.03
CA ALA A 218 0.98 4.32 26.68
C ALA A 218 1.27 3.26 25.60
N ALA A 219 2.26 2.39 25.81
CA ALA A 219 2.53 1.28 24.89
C ALA A 219 1.46 0.19 24.95
N GLN A 220 0.92 -0.11 26.14
CA GLN A 220 -0.21 -1.02 26.28
C GLN A 220 -1.46 -0.50 25.56
N ALA A 221 -1.80 0.78 25.74
CA ALA A 221 -2.93 1.40 25.06
C ALA A 221 -2.76 1.38 23.53
N ALA A 222 -1.56 1.69 23.04
CA ALA A 222 -1.23 1.61 21.62
C ALA A 222 -1.36 0.19 21.05
N PHE A 223 -0.93 -0.82 21.82
CA PHE A 223 -1.02 -2.23 21.44
C PHE A 223 -2.48 -2.68 21.30
N GLU A 224 -3.32 -2.38 22.30
CA GLU A 224 -4.75 -2.74 22.25
C GLU A 224 -5.51 -1.93 21.20
N ALA A 225 -5.21 -0.64 21.04
CA ALA A 225 -5.81 0.20 20.00
C ALA A 225 -5.49 -0.33 18.59
N LEU A 226 -4.24 -0.78 18.36
CA LEU A 226 -3.87 -1.38 17.08
C LEU A 226 -4.64 -2.68 16.85
N LYS A 227 -4.74 -3.56 17.85
CA LYS A 227 -5.52 -4.80 17.75
C LYS A 227 -6.99 -4.54 17.44
N LEU A 228 -7.57 -3.50 18.05
CA LEU A 228 -8.94 -3.09 17.77
C LEU A 228 -9.08 -2.59 16.33
N ALA A 229 -8.13 -1.78 15.83
CA ALA A 229 -8.13 -1.30 14.45
C ALA A 229 -8.11 -2.47 13.44
N PHE A 230 -7.37 -3.53 13.73
CA PHE A 230 -7.38 -4.75 12.92
C PHE A 230 -8.73 -5.49 12.88
N CYS A 231 -9.58 -5.30 13.89
CA CYS A 231 -10.93 -5.86 13.94
C CYS A 231 -11.98 -4.96 13.29
N SER A 232 -11.80 -3.64 13.37
CA SER A 232 -12.79 -2.66 12.91
C SER A 232 -12.69 -2.35 11.43
N GLU A 233 -11.49 -2.38 10.86
CA GLU A 233 -11.28 -1.74 9.57
C GLU A 233 -11.82 -2.57 8.40
N PRO A 234 -12.86 -2.07 7.70
CA PRO A 234 -13.52 -2.81 6.65
C PRO A 234 -12.73 -2.61 5.36
N MET A 235 -12.40 -3.71 4.68
CA MET A 235 -12.10 -3.82 3.25
C MET A 235 -11.84 -2.51 2.47
N LEU A 236 -10.65 -2.42 1.86
CA LEU A 236 -10.35 -1.34 0.91
C LEU A 236 -11.06 -1.61 -0.41
N VAL A 237 -11.77 -0.63 -0.95
CA VAL A 237 -12.39 -0.74 -2.27
C VAL A 237 -11.32 -0.67 -3.37
N HIS A 238 -11.61 -1.29 -4.51
CA HIS A 238 -10.73 -1.20 -5.67
C HIS A 238 -10.71 0.23 -6.23
N PHE A 239 -9.54 0.70 -6.63
CA PHE A 239 -9.39 1.99 -7.29
C PHE A 239 -10.06 1.99 -8.67
N ASP A 240 -10.94 2.96 -8.93
CA ASP A 240 -11.59 3.18 -10.22
C ASP A 240 -11.05 4.45 -10.90
N PRO A 241 -10.27 4.35 -11.99
CA PRO A 241 -9.74 5.54 -12.69
C PRO A 241 -10.81 6.49 -13.24
N SER A 242 -12.04 6.01 -13.42
CA SER A 242 -13.14 6.82 -13.96
C SER A 242 -13.79 7.73 -12.91
N ARG A 243 -13.47 7.57 -11.62
CA ARG A 243 -14.05 8.34 -10.52
C ARG A 243 -13.06 9.34 -9.93
N PRO A 244 -13.51 10.52 -9.46
CA PRO A 244 -12.65 11.46 -8.77
C PRO A 244 -12.11 10.85 -7.47
N CYS A 245 -10.90 11.27 -7.10
CA CYS A 245 -10.24 10.81 -5.88
C CYS A 245 -10.18 11.94 -4.86
N VAL A 246 -10.47 11.58 -3.62
CA VAL A 246 -10.42 12.48 -2.47
C VAL A 246 -9.24 12.10 -1.60
N LEU A 247 -8.35 13.06 -1.37
CA LEU A 247 -7.23 12.95 -0.45
C LEU A 247 -7.56 13.70 0.84
N GLU A 248 -7.57 12.98 1.96
CA GLU A 248 -7.74 13.54 3.30
C GLU A 248 -6.39 13.47 4.03
N PRO A 249 -5.54 14.51 3.93
CA PRO A 249 -4.31 14.62 4.68
C PRO A 249 -4.58 14.90 6.16
N ASP A 250 -3.78 14.29 7.03
CA ASP A 250 -3.77 14.58 8.46
C ASP A 250 -2.31 14.64 8.93
N ALA A 251 -1.93 15.74 9.56
CA ALA A 251 -0.62 15.93 10.13
C ALA A 251 -0.69 16.05 11.66
N SER A 252 0.24 15.39 12.33
CA SER A 252 0.50 15.60 13.75
C SER A 252 1.96 16.01 13.96
N LYS A 253 2.31 16.42 15.18
CA LYS A 253 3.69 16.74 15.57
C LYS A 253 4.70 15.60 15.32
N PHE A 254 4.24 14.35 15.22
CA PHE A 254 5.12 13.17 15.18
C PHE A 254 4.97 12.31 13.93
N ALA A 255 3.84 12.38 13.24
CA ALA A 255 3.55 11.54 12.08
C ALA A 255 2.49 12.19 11.18
N LEU A 256 2.51 11.77 9.92
CA LEU A 256 1.56 12.09 8.87
C LEU A 256 0.65 10.88 8.60
N GLY A 257 -0.59 11.17 8.26
CA GLY A 257 -1.59 10.25 7.76
C GLY A 257 -2.19 10.82 6.48
N ASN A 258 -2.59 9.93 5.57
CA ASN A 258 -3.40 10.27 4.42
C ASN A 258 -4.42 9.16 4.20
N VAL A 259 -5.65 9.55 3.88
CA VAL A 259 -6.68 8.65 3.38
C VAL A 259 -6.95 9.00 1.92
N CYS A 260 -6.87 8.02 1.04
CA CYS A 260 -7.36 8.15 -0.34
C CYS A 260 -8.70 7.43 -0.44
N SER A 261 -9.75 8.18 -0.80
CA SER A 261 -11.12 7.68 -0.88
C SER A 261 -11.74 7.99 -2.24
N GLN A 262 -12.72 7.18 -2.65
CA GLN A 262 -13.55 7.45 -3.82
C GLN A 262 -15.03 7.40 -3.45
N PRO A 263 -15.87 8.29 -4.01
CA PRO A 263 -17.29 8.26 -3.77
C PRO A 263 -17.95 7.07 -4.49
N ASP A 264 -18.89 6.42 -3.82
CA ASP A 264 -19.87 5.57 -4.49
C ASP A 264 -20.92 6.39 -5.26
N ASP A 265 -21.86 5.72 -5.91
CA ASP A 265 -22.92 6.36 -6.71
C ASP A 265 -23.88 7.23 -5.87
N LYS A 266 -23.77 7.17 -4.54
CA LYS A 266 -24.54 7.99 -3.59
C LYS A 266 -23.70 9.13 -2.99
N GLY A 267 -22.44 9.28 -3.40
CA GLY A 267 -21.50 10.27 -2.88
C GLY A 267 -20.86 9.88 -1.55
N VAL A 268 -21.03 8.64 -1.07
CA VAL A 268 -20.39 8.17 0.17
C VAL A 268 -18.94 7.80 -0.12
N LEU A 269 -18.00 8.38 0.61
CA LEU A 269 -16.57 8.11 0.45
C LEU A 269 -16.20 6.74 1.01
N HIS A 270 -15.59 5.91 0.16
CA HIS A 270 -15.03 4.62 0.53
C HIS A 270 -13.51 4.65 0.43
N PRO A 271 -12.77 4.14 1.44
CA PRO A 271 -11.32 4.17 1.43
C PRO A 271 -10.74 3.17 0.41
N VAL A 272 -9.89 3.68 -0.47
CA VAL A 272 -9.10 2.90 -1.43
C VAL A 272 -7.75 2.50 -0.82
N ALA A 273 -7.14 3.43 -0.07
CA ALA A 273 -5.86 3.17 0.58
C ALA A 273 -5.60 4.14 1.75
N PHE A 274 -4.91 3.63 2.77
CA PHE A 274 -4.33 4.44 3.83
C PHE A 274 -2.81 4.54 3.68
N LEU A 275 -2.28 5.72 3.94
CA LEU A 275 -0.85 5.99 4.03
C LEU A 275 -0.55 6.60 5.39
N SER A 276 0.52 6.15 6.03
CA SER A 276 0.99 6.75 7.27
C SER A 276 2.50 6.67 7.37
N ARG A 277 3.13 7.77 7.82
CA ARG A 277 4.57 7.90 7.94
C ARG A 277 4.96 8.69 9.19
N SER A 278 5.96 8.23 9.94
CA SER A 278 6.57 9.03 11.01
C SER A 278 7.38 10.20 10.45
N LEU A 279 7.28 11.37 11.08
CA LEU A 279 8.11 12.52 10.74
C LEU A 279 9.56 12.29 11.20
N THR A 280 10.49 12.65 10.32
CA THR A 280 11.92 12.69 10.59
C THR A 280 12.26 13.79 11.60
N PRO A 281 13.41 13.74 12.29
CA PRO A 281 13.76 14.75 13.28
C PRO A 281 13.71 16.20 12.76
N PRO A 282 14.16 16.52 11.52
CA PRO A 282 14.01 17.87 10.97
C PRO A 282 12.56 18.25 10.69
N GLU A 283 11.75 17.34 10.14
CA GLU A 283 10.34 17.61 9.82
C GLU A 283 9.49 17.89 11.07
N ARG A 284 9.86 17.34 12.23
CA ARG A 284 9.16 17.62 13.51
C ARG A 284 9.28 19.07 13.98
N ASN A 285 10.25 19.80 13.45
CA ASN A 285 10.47 21.20 13.76
C ASN A 285 9.77 22.14 12.76
N TYR A 286 9.01 21.58 11.82
CA TYR A 286 8.27 22.39 10.86
C TYR A 286 7.10 23.10 11.56
N HIS A 287 6.74 24.27 11.03
CA HIS A 287 5.50 24.92 11.42
C HIS A 287 4.31 24.05 10.98
N ILE A 288 3.17 24.24 11.63
CA ILE A 288 1.96 23.43 11.40
C ILE A 288 1.58 23.44 9.91
N HIS A 289 1.54 24.64 9.30
CA HIS A 289 1.27 24.83 7.87
C HIS A 289 2.20 24.01 6.95
N ASP A 290 3.51 24.03 7.21
CA ASP A 290 4.49 23.31 6.41
C ASP A 290 4.36 21.78 6.57
N THR A 291 3.89 21.34 7.74
CA THR A 291 3.71 19.92 8.06
C THR A 291 2.46 19.36 7.38
N GLU A 292 1.38 20.12 7.36
CA GLU A 292 0.16 19.76 6.64
C GLU A 292 0.36 19.78 5.12
N LEU A 293 1.05 20.81 4.60
CA LEU A 293 1.39 20.85 3.19
C LEU A 293 2.29 19.68 2.78
N LEU A 294 3.22 19.28 3.66
CA LEU A 294 4.01 18.07 3.47
C LEU A 294 3.12 16.82 3.43
N ALA A 295 2.07 16.73 4.26
CA ALA A 295 1.11 15.62 4.25
C ALA A 295 0.41 15.49 2.89
N VAL A 296 -0.07 16.62 2.33
CA VAL A 296 -0.69 16.70 1.00
C VAL A 296 0.26 16.17 -0.07
N ILE A 297 1.47 16.70 -0.11
CA ILE A 297 2.45 16.35 -1.15
C ILE A 297 2.86 14.89 -1.04
N GLU A 298 3.06 14.38 0.18
CA GLU A 298 3.37 12.98 0.41
C GLU A 298 2.26 12.06 -0.12
N GLY A 299 0.99 12.39 0.15
CA GLY A 299 -0.16 11.64 -0.36
C GLY A 299 -0.22 11.64 -1.88
N LEU A 300 -0.11 12.82 -2.51
CA LEU A 300 -0.14 12.98 -3.97
C LEU A 300 1.01 12.25 -4.66
N GLU A 301 2.22 12.30 -4.11
CA GLU A 301 3.36 11.61 -4.72
C GLU A 301 3.36 10.11 -4.48
N TYR A 302 2.94 9.66 -3.30
CA TYR A 302 2.85 8.23 -3.01
C TYR A 302 1.84 7.54 -3.93
N TRP A 303 0.70 8.19 -4.16
CA TRP A 303 -0.33 7.75 -5.11
C TRP A 303 -0.27 8.52 -6.43
N ARG A 304 0.95 8.83 -6.90
CA ARG A 304 1.13 9.60 -8.13
C ARG A 304 0.39 8.99 -9.32
N HIS A 305 0.34 7.66 -9.40
CA HIS A 305 -0.39 6.93 -10.43
C HIS A 305 -1.91 7.10 -10.37
N TYR A 306 -2.46 7.47 -9.22
CA TYR A 306 -3.88 7.81 -9.07
C TYR A 306 -4.17 9.25 -9.48
N PHE A 307 -3.30 10.19 -9.12
CA PHE A 307 -3.61 11.63 -9.25
C PHE A 307 -2.99 12.31 -10.47
N ALA A 308 -1.74 12.00 -10.85
CA ALA A 308 -1.03 12.78 -11.86
C ALA A 308 -1.56 12.57 -13.29
N TYR A 309 -2.14 11.39 -13.56
CA TYR A 309 -2.66 11.02 -14.88
C TYR A 309 -4.18 10.88 -14.88
N SER A 310 -4.84 11.32 -13.82
CA SER A 310 -6.30 11.32 -13.75
C SER A 310 -6.87 12.41 -14.67
N GLU A 311 -8.01 12.10 -15.28
CA GLU A 311 -8.83 13.09 -15.96
C GLU A 311 -9.46 14.05 -14.95
N HIS A 312 -9.73 13.56 -13.74
CA HIS A 312 -10.31 14.31 -12.63
C HIS A 312 -9.25 15.02 -11.79
N PRO A 313 -9.53 16.24 -11.29
CA PRO A 313 -8.65 16.88 -10.32
C PRO A 313 -8.61 16.09 -9.01
N ALA A 314 -7.46 16.11 -8.35
CA ALA A 314 -7.29 15.60 -7.00
C ALA A 314 -7.99 16.55 -6.02
N LEU A 315 -9.10 16.10 -5.42
CA LEU A 315 -9.78 16.86 -4.38
C LEU A 315 -9.07 16.61 -3.05
N VAL A 316 -8.53 17.66 -2.44
CA VAL A 316 -7.84 17.58 -1.16
C VAL A 316 -8.74 18.20 -0.10
N LEU A 317 -9.25 17.39 0.82
CA LEU A 317 -10.07 17.89 1.94
C LEU A 317 -9.16 18.18 3.12
N THR A 318 -9.05 19.45 3.49
CA THR A 318 -8.23 19.88 4.64
C THR A 318 -9.09 20.58 5.68
N ASP A 319 -8.77 20.33 6.95
CA ASP A 319 -9.32 21.04 8.10
C ASP A 319 -8.57 22.35 8.41
N HIS A 320 -7.59 22.71 7.57
CA HIS A 320 -6.83 23.93 7.73
C HIS A 320 -7.10 24.94 6.63
N LYS A 321 -7.88 25.96 7.00
CA LYS A 321 -8.24 27.09 6.14
C LYS A 321 -7.02 27.82 5.57
N ASN A 322 -5.87 27.75 6.24
CA ASN A 322 -4.69 28.49 5.82
C ASN A 322 -3.98 27.91 4.59
N LEU A 323 -4.31 26.69 4.18
CA LEU A 323 -3.79 26.11 2.94
C LEU A 323 -4.43 26.73 1.68
N GLU A 324 -5.61 27.35 1.80
CA GLU A 324 -6.21 28.14 0.71
C GLU A 324 -5.31 29.32 0.31
N TYR A 325 -4.59 29.92 1.27
CA TYR A 325 -3.69 31.05 1.01
C TYR A 325 -2.42 30.70 0.22
N PHE A 326 -2.11 29.41 0.01
CA PHE A 326 -0.97 29.00 -0.84
C PHE A 326 -1.18 29.39 -2.33
N SER A 327 -2.43 29.69 -2.71
CA SER A 327 -2.80 30.19 -4.05
C SER A 327 -2.50 31.68 -4.24
N GLU A 328 -2.36 32.45 -3.16
CA GLU A 328 -2.20 33.90 -3.24
C GLU A 328 -0.73 34.30 -3.49
N LYS A 329 -0.53 35.36 -4.28
CA LYS A 329 0.80 35.90 -4.64
C LYS A 329 1.51 36.45 -3.40
N ARG A 330 2.34 35.62 -2.76
CA ARG A 330 3.28 36.01 -1.69
C ARG A 330 4.67 35.40 -1.92
N ALA A 331 5.67 35.98 -1.26
CA ALA A 331 7.02 35.43 -1.22
C ALA A 331 7.00 34.06 -0.53
N LEU A 332 7.12 32.99 -1.32
CA LEU A 332 7.23 31.63 -0.83
C LEU A 332 8.63 31.41 -0.24
N SER A 333 8.72 30.68 0.88
CA SER A 333 10.02 30.19 1.36
C SER A 333 10.65 29.24 0.34
N GLU A 334 11.98 29.04 0.38
CA GLU A 334 12.66 28.09 -0.51
C GLU A 334 12.05 26.67 -0.47
N ARG A 335 11.54 26.27 0.70
CA ARG A 335 10.82 25.00 0.88
C ARG A 335 9.48 25.00 0.13
N GLN A 336 8.72 26.08 0.27
CA GLN A 336 7.43 26.23 -0.39
C GLN A 336 7.58 26.31 -1.92
N ILE A 337 8.67 26.89 -2.44
CA ILE A 337 8.99 26.86 -3.88
C ILE A 337 9.20 25.42 -4.36
N ARG A 338 9.97 24.61 -3.64
CA ARG A 338 10.14 23.17 -3.96
C ARG A 338 8.82 22.40 -3.88
N TYR A 339 7.96 22.77 -2.95
CA TYR A 339 6.63 22.19 -2.82
C TYR A 339 5.71 22.57 -3.98
N ALA A 340 5.74 23.83 -4.43
CA ALA A 340 5.01 24.30 -5.60
C ALA A 340 5.44 23.55 -6.87
N GLU A 341 6.74 23.32 -7.08
CA GLU A 341 7.24 22.50 -8.21
C GLU A 341 6.77 21.03 -8.16
N ARG A 342 6.62 20.46 -6.96
CA ARG A 342 6.08 19.11 -6.80
C ARG A 342 4.58 19.08 -7.09
N LEU A 343 3.84 20.08 -6.59
CA LEU A 343 2.40 20.22 -6.77
C LEU A 343 2.01 20.53 -8.21
N SER A 344 2.84 21.24 -8.98
CA SER A 344 2.54 21.61 -10.38
C SER A 344 2.39 20.41 -11.32
N LYS A 345 2.80 19.21 -10.87
CA LYS A 345 2.61 17.95 -11.59
C LYS A 345 1.18 17.39 -11.48
N PHE A 346 0.36 17.98 -10.61
CA PHE A 346 -0.98 17.51 -10.27
C PHE A 346 -2.00 18.61 -10.52
N LYS A 347 -3.20 18.22 -10.95
CA LYS A 347 -4.36 19.10 -10.93
C LYS A 347 -4.99 18.99 -9.55
N VAL A 348 -4.76 19.97 -8.68
CA VAL A 348 -5.20 19.91 -7.27
C VAL A 348 -6.28 20.95 -7.01
N VAL A 349 -7.36 20.52 -6.36
CA VAL A 349 -8.42 21.38 -5.84
C VAL A 349 -8.43 21.23 -4.33
N LEU A 350 -8.17 22.33 -3.61
CA LEU A 350 -8.20 22.34 -2.15
C LEU A 350 -9.62 22.68 -1.70
N ALA A 351 -10.17 21.88 -0.80
CA ALA A 351 -11.49 22.09 -0.24
C ALA A 351 -11.40 22.09 1.28
N TYR A 352 -11.85 23.19 1.89
CA TYR A 352 -11.87 23.31 3.34
C TYR A 352 -13.09 22.60 3.92
N ARG A 353 -12.85 21.67 4.85
CA ARG A 353 -13.92 21.02 5.62
C ARG A 353 -13.68 21.24 7.12
N PRO A 354 -14.55 21.97 7.84
CA PRO A 354 -14.43 22.11 9.29
C PRO A 354 -14.47 20.73 9.97
N GLY A 355 -13.50 20.46 10.85
CA GLY A 355 -13.34 19.17 11.52
C GLY A 355 -14.56 18.65 12.32
N VAL A 356 -15.56 19.51 12.58
CA VAL A 356 -16.81 19.17 13.28
C VAL A 356 -17.70 18.19 12.49
N HIS A 357 -17.51 18.09 11.16
CA HIS A 357 -18.22 17.13 10.32
C HIS A 357 -17.49 15.78 10.13
N ASN A 358 -16.34 15.58 10.77
CA ASN A 358 -15.73 14.27 10.98
C ASN A 358 -16.34 13.68 12.25
N GLY A 359 -17.47 12.98 12.11
CA GLY A 359 -18.30 12.56 13.25
C GLY A 359 -17.52 11.85 14.37
N ALA A 360 -17.77 12.33 15.59
CA ALA A 360 -17.37 11.82 16.91
C ALA A 360 -15.99 12.22 17.46
N ALA A 361 -15.80 13.50 17.79
CA ALA A 361 -15.39 13.98 19.13
C ALA A 361 -14.81 15.41 19.03
N ASP A 362 -15.60 16.44 19.30
CA ASP A 362 -15.03 17.77 19.58
C ASP A 362 -15.85 18.49 20.66
N ALA A 363 -15.42 18.32 21.89
CA ALA A 363 -15.66 19.26 22.97
C ALA A 363 -14.47 19.14 23.91
N LEU A 364 -13.37 19.86 23.64
CA LEU A 364 -12.44 20.37 24.68
C LEU A 364 -11.22 21.17 24.15
N SER A 365 -10.95 21.30 22.85
CA SER A 365 -9.69 21.91 22.38
C SER A 365 -9.80 23.34 21.82
N ARG A 366 -10.48 24.26 22.52
CA ARG A 366 -10.42 25.71 22.18
C ARG A 366 -10.29 26.59 23.42
N MET A 367 -9.06 26.77 23.88
CA MET A 367 -8.67 27.92 24.70
C MET A 367 -7.29 28.41 24.25
N HIS A 368 -7.23 29.70 23.90
CA HIS A 368 -6.08 30.57 23.64
C HIS A 368 -5.42 30.59 22.25
N THR A 369 -5.79 31.61 21.47
CA THR A 369 -4.96 32.32 20.49
C THR A 369 -4.03 33.33 21.19
N PRO A 370 -2.85 33.60 20.62
CA PRO A 370 -2.35 34.98 20.56
C PRO A 370 -1.99 35.42 19.13
N GLU A 371 -2.02 36.73 18.95
CA GLU A 371 -1.99 37.50 17.71
C GLU A 371 -0.58 37.70 17.09
N GLY A 372 -0.59 37.75 15.76
CA GLY A 372 0.24 38.49 14.78
C GLY A 372 1.68 38.96 15.07
N GLU A 373 2.56 38.69 14.10
CA GLU A 373 3.66 39.59 13.71
C GLU A 373 3.87 39.56 12.17
N GLU A 374 3.96 40.74 11.55
CA GLU A 374 4.24 40.96 10.12
C GLU A 374 5.76 41.11 9.88
N GLY A 375 6.30 40.46 8.85
CA GLY A 375 7.69 40.59 8.38
C GLY A 375 7.79 41.21 6.98
N PRO A 376 8.96 41.76 6.58
CA PRO A 376 9.07 42.68 5.45
C PRO A 376 9.02 42.02 4.07
N VAL A 377 8.49 42.77 3.11
CA VAL A 377 8.22 42.40 1.70
C VAL A 377 9.47 42.55 0.84
N TYR A 378 9.77 41.55 0.01
CA TYR A 378 10.64 41.67 -1.16
C TYR A 378 9.99 40.99 -2.38
N ASP A 379 10.00 41.69 -3.52
CA ASP A 379 9.37 41.27 -4.76
C ASP A 379 10.22 40.25 -5.54
N ALA A 380 9.66 39.05 -5.74
CA ALA A 380 10.09 38.13 -6.79
C ALA A 380 8.86 37.46 -7.43
N ILE A 381 8.67 37.69 -8.73
CA ILE A 381 7.57 37.18 -9.54
C ILE A 381 7.91 35.75 -9.99
N LEU A 382 7.11 34.76 -9.58
CA LEU A 382 7.14 33.40 -10.16
C LEU A 382 6.28 33.33 -11.43
N PRO A 383 6.65 32.50 -12.42
CA PRO A 383 5.85 32.25 -13.60
C PRO A 383 4.79 31.18 -13.30
N MET A 384 3.54 31.52 -13.62
CA MET A 384 2.32 30.69 -13.71
C MET A 384 1.46 30.53 -12.43
N PRO A 385 0.13 30.74 -12.54
CA PRO A 385 -0.80 30.52 -11.44
C PRO A 385 -1.06 29.02 -11.25
N ILE A 386 -0.80 28.51 -10.05
CA ILE A 386 -1.39 27.25 -9.60
C ILE A 386 -2.88 27.54 -9.41
N SER A 387 -3.76 26.97 -10.23
CA SER A 387 -5.21 27.17 -10.08
C SER A 387 -5.74 26.35 -8.90
N LEU A 388 -5.46 26.79 -7.67
CA LEU A 388 -6.09 26.27 -6.46
C LEU A 388 -7.41 27.03 -6.27
N ARG A 389 -8.54 26.44 -6.69
CA ARG A 389 -9.88 26.94 -6.38
C ARG A 389 -10.32 26.33 -5.05
N SER A 390 -10.76 27.15 -4.10
CA SER A 390 -11.46 26.73 -2.89
C SER A 390 -12.92 26.43 -3.23
N LEU A 391 -13.40 25.21 -2.95
CA LEU A 391 -14.82 24.84 -3.11
C LEU A 391 -15.57 24.93 -1.78
N THR A 392 -16.81 25.42 -1.81
CA THR A 392 -17.75 25.40 -0.69
C THR A 392 -18.31 24.00 -0.46
N VAL A 393 -18.84 23.71 0.74
CA VAL A 393 -19.41 22.39 1.08
C VAL A 393 -20.52 21.95 0.11
N ALA A 394 -21.32 22.89 -0.40
CA ALA A 394 -22.36 22.61 -1.39
C ALA A 394 -21.77 22.26 -2.78
N GLU A 395 -20.68 22.92 -3.18
CA GLU A 395 -19.96 22.60 -4.41
C GLU A 395 -19.23 21.25 -4.29
N ILE A 396 -18.70 20.89 -3.11
CA ILE A 396 -18.09 19.57 -2.87
C ILE A 396 -19.13 18.45 -3.07
N ASP A 397 -20.35 18.62 -2.53
CA ASP A 397 -21.44 17.67 -2.74
C ASP A 397 -21.89 17.59 -4.21
N GLU A 398 -21.76 18.67 -5.00
CA GLU A 398 -21.95 18.62 -6.45
C GLU A 398 -20.79 17.92 -7.16
N VAL A 399 -19.52 18.24 -6.85
CA VAL A 399 -18.33 17.58 -7.43
C VAL A 399 -18.34 16.06 -7.19
N LEU A 400 -18.78 15.64 -5.99
CA LEU A 400 -18.91 14.21 -5.64
C LEU A 400 -20.10 13.52 -6.34
N ARG A 401 -21.01 14.26 -6.98
CA ARG A 401 -22.19 13.76 -7.73
C ARG A 401 -22.07 13.88 -9.25
N VAL A 402 -21.05 14.57 -9.77
CA VAL A 402 -20.88 14.81 -11.20
C VAL A 402 -20.22 13.60 -11.86
N GLU A 403 -20.92 12.99 -12.83
CA GLU A 403 -20.46 11.82 -13.60
C GLU A 403 -19.51 12.19 -14.76
N ASN A 404 -19.35 13.47 -15.13
CA ASN A 404 -18.59 13.91 -16.31
C ASN A 404 -17.64 15.10 -16.05
N ALA A 405 -16.41 14.99 -16.55
CA ALA A 405 -15.33 15.97 -16.36
C ALA A 405 -15.54 17.33 -17.07
N GLU A 406 -16.32 17.38 -18.16
CA GLU A 406 -16.59 18.62 -18.92
C GLU A 406 -17.46 19.60 -18.12
N ASP A 407 -18.45 19.12 -17.37
CA ASP A 407 -19.31 19.95 -16.52
C ASP A 407 -18.54 20.53 -15.31
N LEU A 408 -17.48 19.87 -14.86
CA LEU A 408 -16.67 20.33 -13.73
C LEU A 408 -15.73 21.47 -14.13
N ILE A 409 -15.16 21.45 -15.34
CA ILE A 409 -14.26 22.49 -15.85
C ILE A 409 -15.02 23.73 -16.31
N ASP A 410 -16.23 23.59 -16.84
CA ASP A 410 -17.06 24.73 -17.28
C ASP A 410 -17.82 25.42 -16.13
N ARG A 411 -18.00 24.74 -14.98
CA ARG A 411 -18.58 25.32 -13.75
C ARG A 411 -17.52 25.82 -12.75
N ILE A 412 -16.27 25.36 -12.90
CA ILE A 412 -15.08 25.87 -12.20
C ILE A 412 -14.54 27.12 -12.92
#